data_AF-A0A965MZN1-F1
#
_entry.id   AF-A0A965MZN1-F1
#
_cell.length_a   1.000
_cell.length_b   1.000
_cell.length_c   1.000
_cell.angle_alpha   90.00
_cell.angle_beta   90.00
_cell.angle_gamma   90.00
#
_symmetry.space_group_name_H-M   'P 1'
#
loop_
_entity.id
_entity.type
_entity.pdbx_description
1 polymer ?
#
loop_
_entity_poly.entity_id
_entity_poly.type
_entity_poly.pdbx_seq_one_letter_code
_entity_poly.pdbx_strand_id
1 'polypeptide(L)'
;MMSQLPPFLDDLPTKSGVYLMRDEKKQVLYIGKAKNLKIRVKQYYSGHDSREMIPQLLEQVDKVETIITLSEKEALILESSLIKQHKPKYNVLLKDDKSFIGILIREHDDWPMIELVRQKGVLKEKGQFFGPFTSAWKTRELFELLTRNFPLRQCSDNELASRKRPCILHAIKRCMAPCMKLCTKAAYQEQVKGVVRFLKGNTTDLLKNYVDAMEKASLELRFEDALTILKKIQHIEQYIEHQKSPIAQCPDDLDAVGYAYVGN
;
A
#
# COMPACT_ATOMS: atom_id res chain seq x y z
N MET A 1 -5.78 -17.89 -40.30
CA MET A 1 -5.62 -16.52 -40.85
C MET A 1 -5.00 -15.68 -39.76
N MET A 2 -3.78 -15.15 -39.95
CA MET A 2 -3.20 -14.18 -39.01
C MET A 2 -4.04 -12.91 -39.14
N SER A 3 -4.90 -12.63 -38.16
CA SER A 3 -5.64 -11.37 -38.07
C SER A 3 -4.61 -10.25 -38.08
N GLN A 4 -4.59 -9.46 -39.16
CA GLN A 4 -3.74 -8.28 -39.24
C GLN A 4 -4.07 -7.37 -38.06
N LEU A 5 -3.03 -6.96 -37.33
CA LEU A 5 -3.18 -6.05 -36.20
C LEU A 5 -3.76 -4.71 -36.71
N PRO A 6 -4.70 -4.08 -35.98
CA PRO A 6 -5.25 -2.79 -36.37
C PRO A 6 -4.16 -1.74 -36.62
N PRO A 7 -4.22 -0.97 -37.73
CA PRO A 7 -3.19 0.00 -38.09
C PRO A 7 -2.91 1.07 -37.01
N PHE A 8 -3.96 1.50 -36.30
CA PHE A 8 -3.86 2.52 -35.25
C PHE A 8 -2.92 2.13 -34.09
N LEU A 9 -2.62 0.83 -33.93
CA LEU A 9 -1.71 0.35 -32.88
C LEU A 9 -0.28 0.84 -33.08
N ASP A 10 0.09 1.24 -34.30
CA ASP A 10 1.41 1.79 -34.56
C ASP A 10 1.56 3.25 -34.15
N ASP A 11 0.45 4.00 -34.10
CA ASP A 11 0.41 5.42 -33.73
C ASP A 11 0.36 5.63 -32.20
N LEU A 12 0.24 4.55 -31.43
CA LEU A 12 0.20 4.65 -29.97
C LEU A 12 1.55 5.08 -29.39
N PRO A 13 1.55 5.93 -28.35
CA PRO A 13 2.77 6.39 -27.73
C PRO A 13 3.52 5.28 -26.99
N THR A 14 4.84 5.33 -26.99
CA THR A 14 5.72 4.42 -26.22
C THR A 14 5.99 4.89 -24.79
N LYS A 15 5.28 5.94 -24.34
CA LYS A 15 5.42 6.56 -23.01
C LYS A 15 4.48 5.92 -21.98
N SER A 16 4.70 6.25 -20.71
CA SER A 16 3.80 5.89 -19.62
C SER A 16 2.53 6.72 -19.68
N GLY A 17 1.42 6.13 -19.25
CA GLY A 17 0.14 6.82 -19.19
C GLY A 17 -1.04 5.89 -18.96
N VAL A 18 -2.22 6.40 -19.27
CA VAL A 18 -3.52 5.72 -19.16
C VAL A 18 -4.14 5.60 -20.56
N TYR A 19 -4.75 4.45 -20.87
CA TYR A 19 -5.56 4.26 -22.06
C TYR A 19 -7.02 4.03 -21.68
N LEU A 20 -7.93 4.50 -22.54
CA LEU A 20 -9.37 4.36 -22.40
C LEU A 20 -9.91 3.68 -23.66
N MET A 21 -10.64 2.59 -23.48
CA MET A 21 -11.34 1.88 -24.54
C MET A 21 -12.81 2.27 -24.52
N ARG A 22 -13.34 2.70 -25.66
CA ARG A 22 -14.72 3.17 -25.81
C ARG A 22 -15.49 2.34 -26.83
N ASP A 23 -16.80 2.27 -26.63
CA ASP A 23 -17.74 1.75 -27.62
C ASP A 23 -18.12 2.82 -28.66
N GLU A 24 -18.89 2.41 -29.68
CA GLU A 24 -19.44 3.29 -30.72
C GLU A 24 -20.31 4.43 -30.15
N LYS A 25 -20.88 4.23 -28.96
CA LYS A 25 -21.68 5.23 -28.23
C LYS A 25 -20.81 6.16 -27.37
N LYS A 26 -19.48 6.12 -27.54
CA LYS A 26 -18.47 6.87 -26.79
C LYS A 26 -18.44 6.57 -25.28
N GLN A 27 -19.09 5.52 -24.82
CA GLN A 27 -19.05 5.10 -23.41
C GLN A 27 -17.72 4.43 -23.12
N VAL A 28 -17.16 4.70 -21.94
CA VAL A 28 -15.89 4.08 -21.53
C VAL A 28 -16.17 2.65 -21.07
N LEU A 29 -15.67 1.68 -21.82
CA LEU A 29 -15.79 0.25 -21.53
C LEU A 29 -14.72 -0.22 -20.56
N TYR A 30 -13.48 0.25 -20.76
CA TYR A 30 -12.32 -0.14 -19.97
C TYR A 30 -11.27 0.98 -19.91
N ILE A 31 -10.56 1.05 -18.79
CA ILE A 31 -9.48 1.99 -18.50
C ILE A 31 -8.33 1.19 -17.90
N GLY A 32 -7.11 1.43 -18.36
CA GLY A 32 -5.94 0.86 -17.73
C GLY A 32 -4.70 1.71 -17.89
N LYS A 33 -3.68 1.44 -17.09
CA LYS A 33 -2.38 2.12 -17.14
C LYS A 33 -1.28 1.27 -17.77
N ALA A 34 -0.24 1.91 -18.27
CA ALA A 34 0.94 1.26 -18.80
C ALA A 34 2.22 2.08 -18.56
N LYS A 35 3.36 1.39 -18.47
CA LYS A 35 4.70 2.01 -18.61
C LYS A 35 4.98 2.38 -20.06
N ASN A 36 4.46 1.58 -20.98
CA ASN A 36 4.52 1.78 -22.42
C ASN A 36 3.14 1.46 -23.00
N LEU A 37 2.41 2.49 -23.42
CA LEU A 37 1.04 2.38 -23.91
C LEU A 37 0.95 1.50 -25.16
N LYS A 38 1.85 1.69 -26.15
CA LYS A 38 1.91 0.89 -27.37
C LYS A 38 2.04 -0.61 -27.11
N ILE A 39 3.02 -1.01 -26.30
CA ILE A 39 3.24 -2.43 -25.95
C ILE A 39 2.01 -3.00 -25.25
N ARG A 40 1.45 -2.26 -24.29
CA ARG A 40 0.33 -2.75 -23.49
C ARG A 40 -0.94 -2.93 -24.33
N VAL A 41 -1.26 -1.98 -25.21
CA VAL A 41 -2.46 -2.10 -26.05
C VAL A 41 -2.27 -3.20 -27.10
N LYS A 42 -1.08 -3.30 -27.72
CA LYS A 42 -0.77 -4.40 -28.66
C LYS A 42 -0.95 -5.79 -28.05
N GLN A 43 -0.65 -5.95 -26.76
CA GLN A 43 -0.83 -7.23 -26.05
C GLN A 43 -2.28 -7.75 -26.08
N TYR A 44 -3.27 -6.85 -26.08
CA TYR A 44 -4.68 -7.24 -26.17
C TYR A 44 -5.00 -7.89 -27.51
N TYR A 45 -4.52 -7.29 -28.60
CA TYR A 45 -4.81 -7.74 -29.97
C TYR A 45 -3.93 -8.93 -30.41
N SER A 46 -2.79 -9.16 -29.75
CA SER A 46 -1.95 -10.32 -30.03
C SER A 46 -2.42 -11.61 -29.35
N GLY A 47 -3.48 -11.57 -28.54
CA GLY A 47 -4.03 -12.75 -27.84
C GLY A 47 -3.15 -13.27 -26.69
N HIS A 48 -2.14 -12.52 -26.27
CA HIS A 48 -1.23 -12.90 -25.17
C HIS A 48 -1.69 -12.37 -23.80
N ASP A 49 -2.97 -12.01 -23.66
CA ASP A 49 -3.57 -11.61 -22.39
C ASP A 49 -4.43 -12.76 -21.86
N SER A 50 -4.10 -13.27 -20.67
CA SER A 50 -4.70 -14.47 -20.08
C SER A 50 -6.11 -14.24 -19.51
N ARG A 51 -6.69 -13.06 -19.68
CA ARG A 51 -8.00 -12.69 -19.10
C ARG A 51 -9.12 -13.02 -20.08
N GLU A 52 -10.02 -13.91 -19.67
CA GLU A 52 -11.09 -14.48 -20.50
C GLU A 52 -12.07 -13.46 -21.13
N MET A 53 -12.22 -12.29 -20.52
CA MET A 53 -13.13 -11.24 -21.01
C MET A 53 -12.51 -10.27 -22.02
N ILE A 54 -11.21 -10.40 -22.31
CA ILE A 54 -10.52 -9.53 -23.28
C ILE A 54 -11.08 -9.69 -24.70
N PRO A 55 -11.31 -10.90 -25.24
CA PRO A 55 -11.93 -11.07 -26.55
C PRO A 55 -13.29 -10.34 -26.65
N GLN A 56 -14.16 -10.52 -25.65
CA GLN A 56 -15.47 -9.88 -25.59
C GLN A 56 -15.41 -8.35 -25.44
N LEU A 57 -14.40 -7.85 -24.72
CA LEU A 57 -14.14 -6.41 -24.62
C LEU A 57 -13.77 -5.88 -26.01
N LEU A 58 -12.79 -6.49 -26.67
CA LEU A 58 -12.26 -6.03 -27.96
C LEU A 58 -13.31 -6.02 -29.07
N GLU A 59 -14.28 -6.95 -29.05
CA GLU A 59 -15.43 -6.95 -29.97
C GLU A 59 -16.30 -5.69 -29.84
N GLN A 60 -16.31 -5.02 -28.68
CA GLN A 60 -17.12 -3.82 -28.43
C GLN A 60 -16.29 -2.53 -28.50
N VAL A 61 -14.96 -2.61 -28.63
CA VAL A 61 -14.10 -1.42 -28.69
C VAL A 61 -14.15 -0.84 -30.10
N ASP A 62 -14.70 0.37 -30.19
CA ASP A 62 -14.64 1.22 -31.39
C ASP A 62 -13.36 2.08 -31.39
N LYS A 63 -13.00 2.63 -30.23
CA LYS A 63 -11.89 3.60 -30.13
C LYS A 63 -11.03 3.40 -28.89
N VAL A 64 -9.72 3.56 -29.07
CA VAL A 64 -8.72 3.63 -27.98
C VAL A 64 -8.15 5.04 -27.88
N GLU A 65 -8.30 5.67 -26.72
CA GLU A 65 -7.73 6.97 -26.38
C GLU A 65 -6.58 6.80 -25.39
N THR A 66 -5.62 7.73 -25.39
CA THR A 66 -4.48 7.69 -24.47
C THR A 66 -4.21 9.05 -23.82
N ILE A 67 -3.75 9.03 -22.58
CA ILE A 67 -3.30 10.19 -21.82
C ILE A 67 -1.90 9.88 -21.31
N ILE A 68 -0.90 10.63 -21.79
CA ILE A 68 0.50 10.46 -21.40
C ILE A 68 0.72 11.10 -20.01
N THR A 69 1.48 10.43 -19.16
CA THR A 69 1.89 10.96 -17.84
C THR A 69 3.41 11.03 -17.73
N LEU A 70 3.92 11.84 -16.80
CA LEU A 70 5.36 12.03 -16.60
C LEU A 70 5.98 10.83 -15.87
N SER A 71 5.18 10.11 -15.08
CA SER A 71 5.61 8.94 -14.34
C SER A 71 4.56 7.84 -14.25
N GLU A 72 4.99 6.63 -13.87
CA GLU A 72 4.11 5.51 -13.57
C GLU A 72 3.20 5.75 -12.36
N LYS A 73 3.68 6.58 -11.41
CA LYS A 73 2.94 6.95 -10.21
C LYS A 73 1.76 7.85 -10.56
N GLU A 74 1.97 8.81 -11.45
CA GLU A 74 0.89 9.64 -11.99
C GLU A 74 -0.10 8.81 -12.82
N ALA A 75 0.38 7.89 -13.66
CA ALA A 75 -0.49 6.99 -14.41
C ALA A 75 -1.41 6.18 -13.48
N LEU A 76 -0.89 5.75 -12.33
CA LEU A 76 -1.67 5.04 -11.31
C LEU A 76 -2.75 5.93 -10.67
N ILE A 77 -2.40 7.17 -10.32
CA ILE A 77 -3.34 8.12 -9.70
C ILE A 77 -4.44 8.48 -10.70
N LEU A 78 -4.06 8.81 -11.94
CA LEU A 78 -4.96 9.19 -13.01
C LEU A 78 -5.92 8.04 -13.37
N GLU A 79 -5.41 6.82 -13.51
CA GLU A 79 -6.25 5.63 -13.74
C GLU A 79 -7.31 5.49 -12.65
N SER A 80 -6.91 5.59 -11.38
CA SER A 80 -7.85 5.46 -10.26
C SER A 80 -8.94 6.52 -10.30
N SER A 81 -8.58 7.77 -10.59
CA SER A 81 -9.53 8.88 -10.73
C SER A 81 -10.51 8.64 -11.88
N LEU A 82 -10.02 8.23 -13.05
CA LEU A 82 -10.86 7.99 -14.22
C LEU A 82 -11.77 6.77 -14.05
N ILE A 83 -11.30 5.70 -13.41
CA ILE A 83 -12.15 4.54 -13.07
C ILE A 83 -13.27 4.95 -12.11
N LYS A 84 -12.97 5.77 -11.09
CA LYS A 84 -13.99 6.28 -10.16
C LYS A 84 -15.02 7.17 -10.85
N GLN A 85 -14.57 8.00 -11.79
CA GLN A 85 -15.42 8.92 -12.55
C GLN A 85 -16.33 8.18 -13.54
N HIS A 86 -15.78 7.27 -14.33
CA HIS A 86 -16.50 6.63 -15.43
C HIS A 86 -17.16 5.30 -15.07
N LYS A 87 -16.70 4.64 -13.99
CA LYS A 87 -17.13 3.31 -13.54
C LYS A 87 -17.32 2.30 -14.71
N PRO A 88 -16.27 2.07 -15.53
CA PRO A 88 -16.40 1.31 -16.76
C PRO A 88 -16.84 -0.14 -16.51
N LYS A 89 -17.73 -0.66 -17.37
CA LYS A 89 -18.30 -2.02 -17.27
C LYS A 89 -17.22 -3.10 -17.08
N TYR A 90 -16.18 -3.06 -17.91
CA TYR A 90 -15.12 -4.06 -17.87
C TYR A 90 -14.10 -3.80 -16.78
N ASN A 91 -13.96 -2.60 -16.20
CA ASN A 91 -13.15 -2.41 -14.99
C ASN A 91 -13.80 -2.96 -13.73
N VAL A 92 -15.14 -3.07 -13.71
CA VAL A 92 -15.87 -3.71 -12.61
C VAL A 92 -15.75 -5.23 -12.71
N LEU A 93 -15.85 -5.78 -13.92
CA LEU A 93 -15.61 -7.20 -14.21
C LEU A 93 -14.11 -7.57 -14.04
N LEU A 94 -13.21 -6.65 -14.37
CA LEU A 94 -11.76 -6.67 -14.12
C LEU A 94 -11.38 -6.01 -12.81
N LYS A 95 -12.32 -5.93 -11.83
CA LYS A 95 -11.86 -6.01 -10.45
C LYS A 95 -11.25 -7.40 -10.33
N ASP A 96 -9.97 -7.48 -10.71
CA ASP A 96 -9.03 -8.28 -9.96
C ASP A 96 -9.49 -8.20 -8.52
N ASP A 97 -9.67 -9.36 -7.91
CA ASP A 97 -9.55 -9.57 -6.49
C ASP A 97 -8.19 -8.99 -6.05
N LYS A 98 -8.00 -7.67 -6.12
CA LYS A 98 -6.84 -6.94 -5.63
C LYS A 98 -6.94 -7.14 -4.14
N SER A 99 -6.33 -8.23 -3.69
CA SER A 99 -6.17 -8.53 -2.29
C SER A 99 -5.28 -7.41 -1.77
N PHE A 100 -5.90 -6.36 -1.25
CA PHE A 100 -5.14 -5.26 -0.72
C PHE A 100 -4.48 -5.75 0.55
N ILE A 101 -3.18 -5.55 0.63
CA ILE A 101 -2.42 -5.86 1.82
C ILE A 101 -2.54 -4.69 2.78
N GLY A 102 -2.86 -5.00 4.02
CA GLY A 102 -3.06 -4.03 5.09
C GLY A 102 -2.57 -4.60 6.40
N ILE A 103 -2.55 -3.74 7.41
CA ILE A 103 -2.24 -4.11 8.78
C ILE A 103 -3.53 -3.99 9.57
N LEU A 104 -3.95 -5.09 10.18
CA LEU A 104 -5.13 -5.16 11.02
C LEU A 104 -4.68 -5.27 12.47
N ILE A 105 -5.19 -4.38 13.31
CA ILE A 105 -5.17 -4.55 14.76
C ILE A 105 -6.55 -5.05 15.16
N ARG A 106 -6.66 -6.35 15.43
CA ARG A 106 -7.93 -6.93 15.85
C ARG A 106 -8.24 -6.48 17.26
N GLU A 107 -9.42 -5.89 17.43
CA GLU A 107 -9.92 -5.49 18.75
C GLU A 107 -10.41 -6.75 19.46
N HIS A 108 -9.60 -7.20 20.42
CA HIS A 108 -9.93 -8.29 21.34
C HIS A 108 -9.72 -7.76 22.77
N ASP A 109 -10.55 -8.24 23.71
CA ASP A 109 -10.68 -7.77 25.09
C ASP A 109 -9.40 -7.16 25.69
N ASP A 110 -8.46 -8.01 26.12
CA ASP A 110 -7.29 -7.57 26.88
C ASP A 110 -6.02 -7.46 26.02
N TRP A 111 -5.94 -8.27 24.95
CA TRP A 111 -4.72 -8.47 24.18
C TRP A 111 -4.98 -8.33 22.67
N PRO A 112 -5.11 -7.10 22.14
CA PRO A 112 -5.23 -6.88 20.70
C PRO A 112 -4.11 -7.56 19.90
N MET A 113 -4.46 -8.18 18.77
CA MET A 113 -3.52 -8.88 17.89
C MET A 113 -3.18 -8.01 16.68
N ILE A 114 -1.91 -7.99 16.28
CA ILE A 114 -1.48 -7.36 15.02
C ILE A 114 -1.29 -8.42 13.94
N GLU A 115 -1.86 -8.19 12.77
CA GLU A 115 -1.83 -9.13 11.65
C GLU A 115 -1.63 -8.38 10.33
N LEU A 116 -0.85 -8.99 9.43
CA LEU A 116 -0.78 -8.57 8.04
C LEU A 116 -1.86 -9.32 7.26
N VAL A 117 -2.89 -8.60 6.85
CA VAL A 117 -4.06 -9.18 6.19
C VAL A 117 -4.05 -8.89 4.70
N ARG A 118 -4.51 -9.85 3.90
CA ARG A 118 -4.83 -9.65 2.48
C ARG A 118 -6.34 -9.62 2.34
N GLN A 119 -6.89 -8.45 2.07
CA GLN A 119 -8.33 -8.24 2.10
C GLN A 119 -8.92 -8.24 0.68
N LYS A 120 -9.92 -9.09 0.48
CA LYS A 120 -10.88 -9.01 -0.64
C LYS A 120 -12.20 -8.46 -0.07
N GLY A 121 -12.63 -7.26 -0.48
CA GLY A 121 -13.92 -6.69 -0.03
C GLY A 121 -13.88 -5.98 1.33
N VAL A 122 -14.98 -6.03 2.11
CA VAL A 122 -15.16 -5.34 3.41
C VAL A 122 -14.69 -6.22 4.57
N LEU A 123 -14.03 -5.66 5.59
CA LEU A 123 -13.62 -6.40 6.79
C LEU A 123 -14.85 -6.91 7.52
N LYS A 124 -14.93 -8.23 7.71
CA LYS A 124 -15.94 -8.86 8.57
C LYS A 124 -15.54 -8.85 10.05
N GLU A 125 -14.27 -8.56 10.32
CA GLU A 125 -13.63 -8.73 11.63
C GLU A 125 -13.58 -7.40 12.38
N LYS A 126 -13.89 -7.43 13.68
CA LYS A 126 -13.82 -6.23 14.53
C LYS A 126 -12.36 -5.84 14.76
N GLY A 127 -11.99 -4.63 14.37
CA GLY A 127 -10.64 -4.13 14.54
C GLY A 127 -10.34 -2.88 13.72
N GLN A 128 -9.17 -2.31 13.96
CA GLN A 128 -8.67 -1.15 13.25
C GLN A 128 -7.79 -1.60 12.09
N PHE A 129 -8.27 -1.33 10.88
CA PHE A 129 -7.55 -1.63 9.65
C PHE A 129 -6.79 -0.39 9.15
N PHE A 130 -5.53 -0.60 8.81
CA PHE A 130 -4.63 0.40 8.25
C PHE A 130 -4.18 -0.05 6.87
N GLY A 131 -4.51 0.76 5.87
CA GLY A 131 -4.32 0.45 4.46
C GLY A 131 -5.49 0.98 3.62
N PRO A 132 -5.64 0.53 2.37
CA PRO A 132 -4.79 -0.41 1.65
C PRO A 132 -3.44 0.20 1.24
N PHE A 133 -2.34 -0.53 1.42
CA PHE A 133 -1.02 -0.07 1.00
C PHE A 133 -0.73 -0.42 -0.46
N THR A 134 -0.01 0.46 -1.16
CA THR A 134 0.26 0.34 -2.61
C THR A 134 1.34 -0.69 -2.96
N SER A 135 2.21 -1.05 -2.01
CA SER A 135 3.28 -2.04 -2.20
C SER A 135 3.27 -3.09 -1.10
N ALA A 136 3.12 -4.35 -1.50
CA ALA A 136 3.18 -5.48 -0.57
C ALA A 136 4.56 -5.70 0.05
N TRP A 137 5.62 -5.22 -0.60
CA TRP A 137 6.97 -5.22 -0.04
C TRP A 137 7.09 -4.19 1.08
N LYS A 138 6.76 -2.92 0.79
CA LYS A 138 6.80 -1.84 1.78
C LYS A 138 5.89 -2.08 2.98
N THR A 139 4.78 -2.79 2.76
CA THR A 139 3.86 -3.18 3.86
C THR A 139 4.46 -4.22 4.78
N ARG A 140 5.21 -5.19 4.24
CA ARG A 140 5.94 -6.17 5.07
C ARG A 140 7.07 -5.51 5.84
N GLU A 141 7.79 -4.59 5.21
CA GLU A 141 8.83 -3.79 5.86
C GLU A 141 8.25 -2.93 6.99
N LEU A 142 7.10 -2.28 6.75
CA LEU A 142 6.35 -1.57 7.78
C LEU A 142 5.94 -2.50 8.93
N PHE A 143 5.40 -3.67 8.62
CA PHE A 143 4.99 -4.64 9.63
C PHE A 143 6.18 -5.14 10.46
N GLU A 144 7.33 -5.37 9.83
CA GLU A 144 8.57 -5.74 10.50
C GLU A 144 9.06 -4.62 11.44
N LEU A 145 9.03 -3.36 10.97
CA LEU A 145 9.33 -2.18 11.79
C LEU A 145 8.41 -2.12 13.01
N LEU A 146 7.10 -2.29 12.82
CA LEU A 146 6.13 -2.24 13.90
C LEU A 146 6.36 -3.35 14.93
N THR A 147 6.50 -4.60 14.49
CA THR A 147 6.65 -5.74 15.42
C THR A 147 7.98 -5.72 16.17
N ARG A 148 9.01 -5.04 15.64
CA ARG A 148 10.28 -4.83 16.33
C ARG A 148 10.23 -3.71 17.37
N ASN A 149 9.48 -2.64 17.12
CA ASN A 149 9.42 -1.49 18.01
C ASN A 149 8.28 -1.58 19.06
N PHE A 150 7.18 -2.23 18.68
CA PHE A 150 5.97 -2.42 19.47
C PHE A 150 5.67 -3.93 19.60
N PRO A 151 6.10 -4.57 20.70
CA PRO A 151 6.02 -6.02 20.86
C PRO A 151 4.59 -6.52 21.14
N LEU A 152 3.75 -6.55 20.10
CA LEU A 152 2.39 -7.09 20.15
C LEU A 152 2.35 -8.57 19.77
N ARG A 153 1.32 -9.29 20.22
CA ARG A 153 1.09 -10.67 19.81
C ARG A 153 0.66 -10.75 18.35
N GLN A 154 1.11 -11.82 17.71
CA GLN A 154 0.75 -12.21 16.34
C GLN A 154 0.09 -13.60 16.30
N CYS A 155 -0.06 -14.25 17.46
CA CYS A 155 -0.65 -15.56 17.59
C CYS A 155 -2.17 -15.46 17.72
N SER A 156 -2.87 -16.43 17.14
CA SER A 156 -4.32 -16.55 17.23
C SER A 156 -4.80 -16.72 18.68
N ASP A 157 -6.09 -16.55 18.95
CA ASP A 157 -6.66 -16.74 20.29
C ASP A 157 -6.52 -18.17 20.81
N ASN A 158 -6.68 -19.15 19.92
CA ASN A 158 -6.47 -20.55 20.25
C ASN A 158 -5.03 -20.81 20.69
N GLU A 159 -4.06 -20.20 20.02
CA GLU A 159 -2.67 -20.27 20.45
C GLU A 159 -2.46 -19.53 21.76
N LEU A 160 -3.02 -18.32 21.92
CA LEU A 160 -2.90 -17.55 23.17
C LEU A 160 -3.36 -18.38 24.39
N ALA A 161 -4.50 -19.07 24.27
CA ALA A 161 -5.08 -19.88 25.33
C ALA A 161 -4.37 -21.22 25.57
N SER A 162 -3.84 -21.85 24.52
CA SER A 162 -3.24 -23.19 24.60
C SER A 162 -1.74 -23.21 24.90
N ARG A 163 -1.05 -22.06 24.80
CA ARG A 163 0.42 -21.99 24.99
C ARG A 163 0.81 -22.27 26.43
N LYS A 164 1.73 -23.23 26.61
CA LYS A 164 2.34 -23.58 27.91
C LYS A 164 3.72 -22.97 28.14
N ARG A 165 4.33 -22.39 27.09
CA ARG A 165 5.65 -21.75 27.14
C ARG A 165 5.71 -20.53 26.20
N PRO A 166 6.55 -19.53 26.50
CA PRO A 166 6.76 -18.40 25.59
C PRO A 166 7.20 -18.86 24.20
N CYS A 167 6.72 -18.17 23.16
CA CYS A 167 7.09 -18.47 21.78
C CYS A 167 8.40 -17.78 21.37
N ILE A 168 8.90 -18.11 20.18
CA ILE A 168 10.12 -17.52 19.63
C ILE A 168 10.01 -15.99 19.52
N LEU A 169 8.83 -15.45 19.19
CA LEU A 169 8.61 -14.00 19.10
C LEU A 169 8.89 -13.29 20.43
N HIS A 170 8.61 -13.95 21.56
CA HIS A 170 8.99 -13.42 22.87
C HIS A 170 10.51 -13.48 23.10
N ALA A 171 11.15 -14.60 22.77
CA ALA A 171 12.60 -14.76 22.92
C ALA A 171 13.41 -13.72 22.12
N ILE A 172 12.90 -13.31 20.95
CA ILE A 172 13.49 -12.24 20.13
C ILE A 172 12.91 -10.85 20.40
N LYS A 173 12.19 -10.67 21.52
CA LYS A 173 11.64 -9.38 22.02
C LYS A 173 10.61 -8.71 21.09
N ARG A 174 9.89 -9.48 20.26
CA ARG A 174 8.79 -9.02 19.38
C ARG A 174 7.38 -9.23 19.95
N CYS A 175 7.27 -9.87 21.12
CA CYS A 175 6.00 -10.09 21.80
C CYS A 175 6.21 -10.04 23.32
N MET A 176 5.33 -9.34 24.03
CA MET A 176 5.36 -9.27 25.50
C MET A 176 4.84 -10.55 26.20
N ALA A 177 4.57 -11.61 25.45
CA ALA A 177 4.06 -12.90 25.94
C ALA A 177 2.88 -12.80 26.93
N PRO A 178 1.75 -12.16 26.52
CA PRO A 178 0.55 -12.13 27.35
C PRO A 178 -0.01 -13.52 27.67
N CYS A 179 0.22 -14.52 26.80
CA CYS A 179 -0.15 -15.93 27.04
C CYS A 179 0.43 -16.49 28.34
N MET A 180 1.62 -16.03 28.73
CA MET A 180 2.31 -16.48 29.95
C MET A 180 2.19 -15.45 31.08
N LYS A 181 1.33 -14.44 30.95
CA LYS A 181 1.14 -13.34 31.91
C LYS A 181 2.44 -12.59 32.27
N LEU A 182 3.40 -12.54 31.33
CA LEU A 182 4.69 -11.86 31.53
C LEU A 182 4.61 -10.34 31.34
N CYS A 183 3.43 -9.80 31.06
CA CYS A 183 3.17 -8.37 30.98
C CYS A 183 1.82 -8.00 31.58
N THR A 184 1.68 -6.74 31.96
CA THR A 184 0.42 -6.17 32.44
C THR A 184 -0.43 -5.69 31.26
N LYS A 185 -1.76 -5.71 31.44
CA LYS A 185 -2.72 -5.19 30.46
C LYS A 185 -2.40 -3.72 30.10
N ALA A 186 -2.12 -2.90 31.11
CA ALA A 186 -1.79 -1.49 30.91
C ALA A 186 -0.55 -1.30 30.03
N ALA A 187 0.54 -2.03 30.32
CA ALA A 187 1.77 -1.92 29.53
C ALA A 187 1.57 -2.39 28.07
N TYR A 188 0.77 -3.44 27.86
CA TYR A 188 0.44 -3.93 26.52
C TYR A 188 -0.41 -2.92 25.73
N GLN A 189 -1.42 -2.33 26.37
CA GLN A 189 -2.28 -1.31 25.76
C GLN A 189 -1.51 -0.05 25.37
N GLU A 190 -0.48 0.34 26.11
CA GLU A 190 0.42 1.42 25.70
C GLU A 190 1.17 1.08 24.40
N GLN A 191 1.59 -0.17 24.20
CA GLN A 191 2.17 -0.59 22.92
C GLN A 191 1.15 -0.52 21.78
N VAL A 192 -0.09 -0.94 22.02
CA VAL A 192 -1.18 -0.85 21.03
C VAL A 192 -1.43 0.60 20.62
N LYS A 193 -1.54 1.51 21.60
CA LYS A 193 -1.68 2.96 21.34
C LYS A 193 -0.49 3.50 20.54
N GLY A 194 0.72 3.06 20.85
CA GLY A 194 1.94 3.41 20.11
C GLY A 194 1.85 3.04 18.63
N VAL A 195 1.44 1.80 18.32
CA VAL A 195 1.23 1.35 16.94
C VAL A 195 0.17 2.18 16.24
N VAL A 196 -0.98 2.42 16.90
CA VAL A 196 -2.09 3.20 16.32
C VAL A 196 -1.65 4.65 16.03
N ARG A 197 -0.91 5.29 16.95
CA ARG A 197 -0.36 6.65 16.75
C ARG A 197 0.61 6.70 15.57
N PHE A 198 1.50 5.71 15.50
CA PHE A 198 2.45 5.59 14.39
C PHE A 198 1.74 5.45 13.04
N LEU A 199 0.77 4.53 12.95
CA LEU A 199 0.03 4.28 11.71
C LEU A 199 -0.90 5.44 11.30
N LYS A 200 -1.33 6.28 12.25
CA LYS A 200 -2.09 7.52 11.96
C LYS A 200 -1.21 8.68 11.49
N GLY A 201 0.11 8.54 11.49
CA GLY A 201 1.05 9.59 11.08
C GLY A 201 1.42 10.58 12.18
N ASN A 202 1.01 10.34 13.43
CA ASN A 202 1.37 11.16 14.59
C ASN A 202 2.76 10.78 15.11
N THR A 203 3.74 10.78 14.21
CA THR A 203 5.08 10.24 14.49
C THR A 203 5.95 11.23 15.25
N THR A 204 5.73 12.54 15.07
CA THR A 204 6.46 13.60 15.80
C THR A 204 6.20 13.53 17.30
N ASP A 205 4.93 13.44 17.70
CA ASP A 205 4.57 13.31 19.13
C ASP A 205 5.06 11.99 19.73
N LEU A 206 5.03 10.91 18.93
CA LEU A 206 5.52 9.62 19.37
C LEU A 206 7.04 9.64 19.62
N LEU A 207 7.80 10.23 18.71
CA LEU A 207 9.25 10.39 18.86
C LEU A 207 9.59 11.28 20.06
N LYS A 208 8.86 12.39 20.24
CA LYS A 208 9.03 13.26 21.42
C LYS A 208 8.84 12.48 22.73
N ASN A 209 7.76 11.69 22.82
CA ASN A 209 7.52 10.84 24.00
C ASN A 209 8.65 9.82 24.24
N TYR A 210 9.28 9.29 23.19
CA TYR A 210 10.42 8.39 23.33
C TYR A 210 11.68 9.13 23.79
N VAL A 211 11.94 10.34 23.29
CA VAL A 211 13.05 11.17 23.75
C VAL A 211 12.89 11.48 25.23
N ASP A 212 11.72 11.94 25.66
CA ASP A 212 11.44 12.23 27.07
C ASP A 212 11.62 10.99 27.95
N ALA A 213 11.18 9.82 27.49
CA ALA A 213 11.34 8.55 28.20
C ALA A 213 12.81 8.09 28.28
N MET A 214 13.59 8.31 27.22
CA MET A 214 15.03 8.02 27.17
C MET A 214 15.80 8.92 28.13
N GLU A 215 15.53 10.22 28.12
CA GLU A 215 16.14 11.20 29.03
C GLU A 215 15.84 10.86 30.48
N LYS A 216 14.58 10.54 30.79
CA LYS A 216 14.19 10.10 32.13
C LYS A 216 14.94 8.83 32.56
N ALA A 217 15.05 7.82 31.69
CA ALA A 217 15.81 6.60 31.98
C ALA A 217 17.30 6.91 32.23
N SER A 218 17.87 7.85 31.47
CA SER A 218 19.25 8.30 31.67
C SER A 218 19.44 9.04 33.00
N LEU A 219 18.52 9.92 33.39
CA LEU A 219 18.54 10.63 34.68
C LEU A 219 18.42 9.67 35.87
N GLU A 220 17.66 8.58 35.70
CA GLU A 220 17.54 7.51 36.69
C GLU A 220 18.69 6.48 36.63
N LEU A 221 19.75 6.75 35.85
CA LEU A 221 20.93 5.89 35.67
C LEU A 221 20.62 4.51 35.06
N ARG A 222 19.48 4.37 34.37
CA ARG A 222 19.05 3.15 33.66
C ARG A 222 19.53 3.17 32.21
N PHE A 223 20.85 3.08 32.04
CA PHE A 223 21.49 3.23 30.72
C PHE A 223 21.09 2.16 29.70
N GLU A 224 20.82 0.93 30.12
CA GLU A 224 20.35 -0.14 29.22
C GLU A 224 18.96 0.14 28.64
N ASP A 225 18.07 0.70 29.47
CA ASP A 225 16.74 1.13 29.06
C ASP A 225 16.85 2.31 28.09
N ALA A 226 17.66 3.31 28.42
CA ALA A 226 17.91 4.48 27.57
C ALA A 226 18.47 4.07 26.20
N LEU A 227 19.47 3.18 26.16
CA LEU A 227 20.05 2.67 24.91
C LEU A 227 19.01 1.89 24.08
N THR A 228 18.13 1.14 24.74
CA THR A 228 17.04 0.42 24.06
C THR A 228 16.06 1.39 23.41
N ILE A 229 15.70 2.48 24.09
CA ILE A 229 14.82 3.52 23.56
C ILE A 229 15.49 4.28 22.42
N LEU A 230 16.77 4.65 22.56
CA LEU A 230 17.55 5.32 21.50
C LEU A 230 17.56 4.50 20.21
N LYS A 231 17.81 3.19 20.30
CA LYS A 231 17.78 2.30 19.13
C LYS A 231 16.40 2.26 18.45
N LYS A 232 15.31 2.38 19.22
CA LYS A 232 13.95 2.46 18.65
C LYS A 232 13.75 3.77 17.91
N ILE A 233 14.19 4.90 18.48
CA ILE A 233 14.12 6.23 17.86
C ILE A 233 14.84 6.21 16.51
N GLN A 234 16.10 5.79 16.49
CA GLN A 234 16.91 5.73 15.27
C GLN A 234 16.29 4.84 14.19
N HIS A 235 15.74 3.68 14.57
CA HIS A 235 15.11 2.77 13.62
C HIS A 235 13.83 3.37 13.02
N ILE A 236 13.05 4.10 13.82
CA ILE A 236 11.85 4.81 13.35
C ILE A 236 12.22 5.98 12.43
N GLU A 237 13.20 6.80 12.82
CA GLU A 237 13.66 7.94 12.04
C GLU A 237 14.20 7.52 10.66
N GLN A 238 15.05 6.49 10.63
CA GLN A 238 15.56 5.92 9.38
C GLN A 238 14.40 5.51 8.47
N TYR A 239 13.38 4.83 8.98
CA TYR A 239 12.23 4.45 8.17
C TYR A 239 11.48 5.65 7.60
N ILE A 240 11.28 6.71 8.39
CA ILE A 240 10.62 7.94 7.94
C ILE A 240 11.42 8.63 6.83
N GLU A 241 12.74 8.75 6.98
CA GLU A 241 13.62 9.32 5.96
C GLU A 241 13.57 8.53 4.65
N HIS A 242 13.60 7.19 4.73
CA HIS A 242 13.46 6.31 3.56
C HIS A 242 12.07 6.41 2.91
N GLN A 243 11.03 6.76 3.67
CA GLN A 243 9.69 7.05 3.11
C GLN A 243 9.58 8.43 2.45
N LYS A 244 10.37 9.42 2.89
CA LYS A 244 10.36 10.79 2.35
C LYS A 244 11.01 10.93 0.97
N SER A 245 11.74 9.94 0.48
CA SER A 245 12.27 9.94 -0.89
C SER A 245 11.33 9.16 -1.83
N PRO A 246 10.70 9.80 -2.84
CA PRO A 246 11.42 10.52 -3.89
C PRO A 246 10.77 11.86 -4.30
N ILE A 247 11.53 12.95 -4.20
CA ILE A 247 11.48 14.15 -5.06
C ILE A 247 12.83 14.85 -4.81
N ALA A 248 13.68 14.89 -5.84
CA ALA A 248 14.70 15.91 -5.92
C ALA A 248 14.00 17.25 -5.72
N GLN A 249 14.49 18.06 -4.78
CA GLN A 249 14.17 19.49 -4.73
C GLN A 249 14.26 20.01 -6.16
N CYS A 250 13.11 20.33 -6.76
CA CYS A 250 13.08 21.14 -7.96
C CYS A 250 13.39 22.54 -7.45
N PRO A 251 14.49 23.18 -7.87
CA PRO A 251 14.65 24.62 -7.69
C PRO A 251 13.45 25.30 -8.37
N ASP A 252 12.96 26.36 -7.75
CA ASP A 252 11.97 27.24 -8.32
C ASP A 252 12.35 27.67 -9.76
N ASP A 253 11.32 27.94 -10.56
CA ASP A 253 11.33 28.40 -11.96
C ASP A 253 11.56 27.35 -13.06
N LEU A 254 10.46 26.81 -13.59
CA LEU A 254 10.39 26.36 -14.98
C LEU A 254 8.98 26.62 -15.53
N ASP A 255 8.83 27.79 -16.14
CA ASP A 255 7.76 28.09 -17.09
C ASP A 255 7.87 27.13 -18.30
N ALA A 256 6.78 26.46 -18.63
CA ALA A 256 6.65 25.79 -19.93
C ALA A 256 5.25 25.98 -20.51
N VAL A 257 5.24 26.86 -21.50
CA VAL A 257 4.13 27.36 -22.32
C VAL A 257 3.44 26.22 -23.08
N GLY A 258 2.11 26.23 -23.10
CA GLY A 258 1.30 25.40 -23.99
C GLY A 258 1.24 25.99 -25.41
N TYR A 259 1.34 25.14 -26.42
CA TYR A 259 0.81 25.46 -27.76
C TYR A 259 0.09 24.24 -28.34
N ALA A 260 -1.14 24.47 -28.78
CA ALA A 260 -1.93 23.58 -29.60
C ALA A 260 -1.98 24.14 -31.03
N TYR A 261 -1.94 23.27 -32.04
CA TYR A 261 -2.44 23.61 -33.37
C TYR A 261 -3.30 22.47 -33.94
N VAL A 262 -4.38 22.89 -34.61
CA VAL A 262 -5.60 22.15 -34.99
C VAL A 262 -5.68 22.09 -36.53
N GLY A 263 -6.14 20.96 -37.09
CA GLY A 263 -6.78 20.81 -38.43
C GLY A 263 -5.91 21.11 -39.66
N ASN A 264 -5.96 20.39 -40.78
CA ASN A 264 -6.88 19.39 -41.37
C ASN A 264 -6.08 18.16 -41.80
#